data_AF-A0A2G4HZ15-F1
#
_entry.id   AF-A0A2G4HZ15-F1
#
_cell.length_a   1.000
_cell.length_b   1.000
_cell.length_c   1.000
_cell.angle_alpha   90.00
_cell.angle_beta   90.00
_cell.angle_gamma   90.00
#
_symmetry.space_group_name_H-M   'P 1'
#
loop_
_entity.id
_entity.type
_entity.pdbx_description
1 polymer ?
#
loop_
_entity_poly.entity_id
_entity_poly.type
_entity_poly.pdbx_seq_one_letter_code
_entity_poly.pdbx_strand_id
1 'polypeptide(L)'
;MKANWSHILLGFLLGIGTCVLLGILIASAQGIKPLNFVWAIAHFEWLFNAIFQLAIAANIGLFFLFIRKDSLIYFTRGWLIATMGMTIWAILIELARF
;
A
#
# COMPACT_ATOMS: atom_id res chain seq x y z
N MET A 1 -23.83 -12.35 -8.92
CA MET A 1 -23.12 -11.23 -9.60
C MET A 1 -21.82 -11.78 -10.19
N LYS A 2 -21.55 -11.59 -11.49
CA LYS A 2 -20.31 -12.04 -12.13
C LYS A 2 -19.14 -11.14 -11.71
N ALA A 3 -17.99 -11.73 -11.40
CA ALA A 3 -16.82 -10.97 -10.99
C ALA A 3 -16.37 -10.01 -12.09
N ASN A 4 -16.22 -8.73 -11.75
CA ASN A 4 -15.68 -7.74 -12.68
C ASN A 4 -14.16 -7.61 -12.47
N TRP A 5 -13.41 -8.42 -13.20
CA TRP A 5 -11.94 -8.46 -13.12
C TRP A 5 -11.26 -7.13 -13.39
N SER A 6 -11.83 -6.29 -14.27
CA SER A 6 -11.27 -4.95 -14.54
C SER A 6 -11.27 -4.06 -13.29
N HIS A 7 -12.35 -4.11 -12.51
CA HIS A 7 -12.48 -3.32 -11.28
C HIS A 7 -11.56 -3.86 -10.19
N ILE A 8 -11.40 -5.18 -10.10
CA ILE A 8 -10.45 -5.82 -9.18
C ILE A 8 -9.02 -5.38 -9.53
N LEU A 9 -8.62 -5.45 -10.81
CA LEU A 9 -7.28 -5.04 -11.23
C LEU A 9 -7.02 -3.55 -10.96
N LEU A 10 -8.01 -2.70 -11.24
CA LEU A 10 -7.91 -1.26 -10.99
C LEU A 10 -7.76 -0.98 -9.48
N GLY A 11 -8.55 -1.66 -8.64
CA GLY A 11 -8.43 -1.58 -7.19
C GLY A 11 -7.07 -2.05 -6.68
N PHE A 12 -6.52 -3.10 -7.28
CA PHE A 12 -5.20 -3.62 -6.92
C PHE A 12 -4.09 -2.61 -7.27
N LEU A 13 -4.06 -2.12 -8.51
CA LEU A 13 -3.04 -1.16 -8.95
C LEU A 13 -3.10 0.14 -8.14
N LEU A 14 -4.30 0.68 -7.92
CA LEU A 14 -4.46 1.88 -7.09
C LEU A 14 -4.15 1.60 -5.62
N GLY A 15 -4.45 0.42 -5.09
CA GLY A 15 -4.10 0.06 -3.72
C GLY A 15 -2.59 0.06 -3.48
N ILE A 16 -1.82 -0.52 -4.41
CA ILE A 16 -0.34 -0.50 -4.37
C ILE A 16 0.17 0.94 -4.50
N GLY A 17 -0.28 1.66 -5.54
CA GLY A 17 0.14 3.02 -5.80
C GLY A 17 -0.13 3.94 -4.61
N THR A 18 -1.28 3.78 -3.96
CA THR A 18 -1.68 4.60 -2.81
C THR A 18 -0.82 4.29 -1.58
N CYS A 19 -0.49 3.02 -1.30
CA CYS A 19 0.49 2.68 -0.26
C CYS A 19 1.83 3.41 -0.47
N VAL A 20 2.37 3.37 -1.69
CA VAL A 20 3.66 4.01 -2.00
C VAL A 20 3.54 5.53 -1.90
N LEU A 21 2.49 6.13 -2.46
CA LEU A 21 2.26 7.57 -2.42
C LEU A 21 2.09 8.08 -0.99
N LEU A 22 1.32 7.38 -0.15
CA LEU A 22 1.18 7.71 1.27
C LEU A 22 2.52 7.62 1.98
N GLY A 23 3.33 6.60 1.70
CA GLY A 23 4.68 6.45 2.24
C GLY A 23 5.58 7.60 1.85
N ILE A 24 5.57 8.01 0.57
CA ILE A 24 6.29 9.18 0.08
C ILE A 24 5.86 10.45 0.82
N LEU A 25 4.55 10.68 0.96
CA LEU A 25 4.02 11.86 1.64
C LEU A 25 4.48 11.91 3.10
N ILE A 26 4.33 10.81 3.83
CA ILE A 26 4.73 10.68 5.24
C ILE A 26 6.26 10.84 5.39
N ALA A 27 7.05 10.26 4.49
CA ALA A 27 8.51 10.39 4.49
C ALA A 27 8.94 11.83 4.18
N SER A 28 8.31 12.47 3.19
CA SER A 28 8.61 13.84 2.79
C SER A 28 8.32 14.86 3.89
N ALA A 29 7.24 14.64 4.66
CA ALA A 29 6.91 15.44 5.84
C ALA A 29 7.97 15.34 6.95
N GLN A 30 8.76 14.27 6.95
CA GLN A 30 9.89 14.05 7.86
C GLN A 30 11.25 14.47 7.26
N GLY A 31 11.24 15.16 6.11
CA GLY A 31 12.46 15.65 5.45
C GLY A 31 13.19 14.60 4.59
N ILE A 32 12.61 13.41 4.38
CA ILE A 32 13.22 12.35 3.58
C ILE A 32 12.90 12.58 2.10
N LYS A 33 13.93 12.52 1.24
CA LYS A 33 13.74 12.61 -0.21
C LYS A 33 12.88 11.43 -0.70
N PRO A 34 11.80 11.67 -1.48
CA PRO A 34 10.94 10.61 -2.00
C PRO A 34 11.69 9.46 -2.69
N LEU A 35 12.72 9.79 -3.47
CA LEU A 35 13.54 8.80 -4.18
C LEU A 35 14.25 7.83 -3.22
N ASN A 36 14.79 8.34 -2.11
CA ASN A 36 15.49 7.52 -1.11
C ASN A 36 14.50 6.55 -0.43
N PHE A 37 13.29 7.02 -0.14
CA PHE A 37 12.23 6.18 0.42
C PHE A 37 11.83 5.05 -0.55
N VAL A 38 11.50 5.41 -1.79
CA VAL A 38 11.09 4.42 -2.81
C VAL A 38 12.19 3.40 -3.06
N TRP A 39 13.44 3.86 -3.16
CA TRP A 39 14.59 2.98 -3.33
C TRP A 39 14.74 2.01 -2.17
N ALA A 40 14.64 2.49 -0.92
CA ALA A 40 14.73 1.66 0.27
C ALA A 40 13.65 0.56 0.30
N ILE A 41 12.39 0.92 0.01
CA ILE A 41 11.30 -0.06 -0.02
C ILE A 41 11.47 -1.08 -1.15
N ALA A 42 11.98 -0.65 -2.31
CA ALA A 42 12.23 -1.54 -3.45
C ALA A 42 13.40 -2.52 -3.22
N HIS A 43 14.40 -2.13 -2.41
CA HIS A 43 15.61 -2.94 -2.15
C HIS A 43 15.59 -3.63 -0.78
N PHE A 44 14.43 -3.68 -0.13
CA PHE A 44 14.25 -4.30 1.18
C PHE A 44 15.11 -3.71 2.31
N GLU A 45 15.38 -2.41 2.24
CA GLU A 45 16.13 -1.69 3.27
C GLU A 45 15.24 -1.35 4.48
N TRP A 46 15.73 -1.70 5.67
CA TRP A 46 14.96 -1.55 6.91
C TRP A 46 14.72 -0.10 7.35
N LEU A 47 15.60 0.84 6.94
CA LEU A 47 15.67 2.22 7.44
C LEU A 47 14.33 2.98 7.43
N PHE A 48 13.45 2.70 6.46
CA PHE A 48 12.15 3.37 6.31
C PHE A 48 10.95 2.42 6.40
N ASN A 49 11.16 1.18 6.88
CA ASN A 49 10.09 0.18 6.96
C ASN A 49 8.93 0.64 7.86
N ALA A 50 9.24 1.31 8.99
CA ALA A 50 8.23 1.84 9.89
C ALA A 50 7.32 2.89 9.20
N ILE A 51 7.89 3.75 8.35
CA ILE A 51 7.12 4.74 7.57
C ILE A 51 6.23 4.04 6.55
N PHE A 52 6.75 2.98 5.93
CA PHE A 52 6.00 2.16 4.98
C PHE A 52 4.84 1.40 5.65
N GLN A 53 5.05 0.83 6.84
CA GLN A 53 3.99 0.21 7.65
C GLN A 53 2.89 1.21 8.01
N LEU A 54 3.25 2.45 8.35
CA LEU A 54 2.28 3.52 8.61
C LEU A 54 1.47 3.87 7.36
N ALA A 55 2.11 3.92 6.19
CA ALA A 55 1.43 4.14 4.92
C ALA A 55 0.44 3.01 4.58
N ILE A 56 0.82 1.76 4.83
CA ILE A 56 -0.06 0.59 4.67
C ILE A 56 -1.25 0.70 5.62
N ALA A 57 -1.04 1.06 6.88
CA ALA A 57 -2.12 1.26 7.85
C ALA A 57 -3.10 2.36 7.40
N ALA A 58 -2.59 3.49 6.90
CA ALA A 58 -3.42 4.54 6.31
C ALA A 58 -4.21 4.04 5.08
N ASN A 59 -3.61 3.17 4.27
CA ASN A 59 -4.26 2.56 3.10
C ASN A 59 -5.42 1.61 3.48
N ILE A 60 -5.32 0.93 4.63
CA ILE A 60 -6.43 0.18 5.24
C ILE A 60 -7.57 1.13 5.65
N GLY A 61 -7.23 2.31 6.18
CA GLY A 61 -8.23 3.35 6.46
C GLY A 61 -9.03 3.77 5.22
N LEU A 62 -8.36 3.95 4.08
CA LEU A 62 -9.01 4.25 2.79
C LEU A 62 -9.90 3.11 2.31
N PHE A 63 -9.49 1.85 2.50
CA PHE A 63 -10.33 0.70 2.20
C PHE A 63 -11.70 0.76 2.90
N PHE A 64 -11.71 1.11 4.19
CA PHE A 64 -12.96 1.26 4.96
C PHE A 64 -13.84 2.42 4.46
N LEU A 65 -13.27 3.42 3.79
CA LEU A 65 -14.06 4.46 3.13
C LEU A 65 -14.68 3.96 1.82
N PHE A 66 -13.95 3.18 1.03
CA PHE A 66 -14.45 2.66 -0.25
C PHE A 66 -15.52 1.58 -0.09
N ILE A 67 -15.39 0.71 0.93
CA ILE A 67 -16.34 -0.39 1.13
C ILE A 67 -17.76 0.08 1.50
N ARG A 68 -17.90 1.33 1.97
CA ARG A 68 -19.22 1.94 2.24
C ARG A 68 -20.08 2.11 0.98
N LYS A 69 -19.48 2.04 -0.22
CA LYS A 69 -20.18 2.11 -1.50
C LYS A 69 -20.27 0.72 -2.10
N ASP A 70 -21.47 0.13 -2.10
CA ASP A 70 -21.70 -1.22 -2.64
C ASP A 70 -21.30 -1.38 -4.11
N SER A 71 -21.40 -0.30 -4.90
CA SER A 71 -20.96 -0.28 -6.30
C SER A 71 -19.46 -0.54 -6.49
N LEU A 72 -18.65 -0.34 -5.44
CA LEU A 72 -17.20 -0.52 -5.46
C LEU A 72 -16.74 -1.87 -4.90
N ILE A 73 -17.62 -2.84 -4.67
CA ILE A 73 -17.25 -4.11 -4.02
C ILE A 73 -16.13 -4.89 -4.74
N TYR A 74 -16.11 -4.87 -6.08
CA TYR A 74 -15.03 -5.52 -6.84
C TYR A 74 -13.73 -4.74 -6.78
N PHE A 75 -13.83 -3.40 -6.75
CA PHE A 75 -12.69 -2.52 -6.58
C PHE A 75 -12.06 -2.68 -5.19
N THR A 76 -12.87 -2.70 -4.13
CA THR A 76 -12.39 -2.86 -2.75
C THR A 76 -11.74 -4.21 -2.52
N ARG A 77 -12.20 -5.29 -3.19
CA ARG A 77 -11.50 -6.59 -3.18
C ARG A 77 -10.09 -6.49 -3.75
N GLY A 78 -9.93 -5.83 -4.89
CA GLY A 78 -8.60 -5.56 -5.47
C GLY A 78 -7.72 -4.75 -4.52
N TRP A 79 -8.29 -3.71 -3.92
CA TRP A 79 -7.61 -2.86 -2.94
C TRP A 79 -7.14 -3.63 -1.71
N LEU A 80 -7.97 -4.53 -1.19
CA LEU A 80 -7.64 -5.39 -0.06
C LEU A 80 -6.46 -6.31 -0.40
N ILE A 81 -6.52 -6.98 -1.56
CA ILE A 81 -5.44 -7.85 -2.05
C ILE A 81 -4.13 -7.08 -2.17
N ALA A 82 -4.17 -5.88 -2.75
CA ALA A 82 -3.00 -5.01 -2.84
C ALA A 82 -2.43 -4.66 -1.46
N THR A 83 -3.30 -4.25 -0.53
CA THR A 83 -2.87 -3.86 0.82
C THR A 83 -2.25 -5.03 1.57
N MET A 84 -2.82 -6.24 1.46
CA MET A 84 -2.23 -7.46 2.01
C MET A 84 -0.86 -7.78 1.37
N GLY A 85 -0.72 -7.62 0.06
CA GLY A 85 0.56 -7.78 -0.65
C GLY A 85 1.62 -6.81 -0.15
N MET A 86 1.25 -5.55 0.10
CA MET A 86 2.16 -4.54 0.65
C MET A 86 2.52 -4.85 2.11
N THR A 87 1.60 -5.40 2.91
CA THR A 87 1.92 -5.89 4.26
C THR A 87 2.93 -7.03 4.22
N ILE A 88 2.76 -7.99 3.32
CA ILE A 88 3.74 -9.07 3.11
C ILE A 88 5.08 -8.47 2.73
N TRP A 89 5.11 -7.48 1.84
CA TRP A 89 6.34 -6.78 1.46
C TRP A 89 7.03 -6.16 2.68
N ALA A 90 6.30 -5.42 3.53
CA ALA A 90 6.85 -4.83 4.75
C ALA A 90 7.40 -5.87 5.74
N ILE A 91 6.77 -7.05 5.83
CA ILE A 91 7.28 -8.18 6.62
C ILE A 91 8.58 -8.72 6.02
N LEU A 92 8.68 -8.85 4.69
CA LEU A 92 9.91 -9.28 4.04
C LEU A 92 11.07 -8.31 4.31
N ILE A 93 10.82 -7.00 4.31
CA ILE A 93 11.81 -5.99 4.72
C ILE A 93 12.27 -6.22 6.17
N GLU A 94 11.34 -6.52 7.08
CA GLU A 94 11.68 -6.79 8.48
C GLU A 94 12.52 -8.06 8.64
N LEU A 95 12.23 -9.10 7.85
CA LEU A 95 12.98 -10.35 7.87
C LEU A 95 14.37 -10.22 7.25
N ALA A 96 14.54 -9.39 6.22
CA ALA A 96 15.83 -9.13 5.57
C ALA A 96 16.87 -8.43 6.47
N ARG A 97 16.44 -7.94 7.64
CA ARG A 97 17.33 -7.34 8.65
C ARG A 97 18.20 -8.38 9.37
N PHE A 98 17.75 -9.64 9.45
CA PHE A 98 18.46 -10.74 10.11
C PHE A 98 19.47 -11.41 9.17
#